data_AF-A0A6L6YJA9-F1
#
_entry.id   AF-A0A6L6YJA9-F1
#
_cell.length_a   1.000
_cell.length_b   1.000
_cell.length_c   1.000
_cell.angle_alpha   90.00
_cell.angle_beta   90.00
_cell.angle_gamma   90.00
#
_symmetry.space_group_name_H-M   'P 1'
#
loop_
_entity.id
_entity.type
_entity.pdbx_description
1 polymer ?
#
loop_
_entity_poly.entity_id
_entity_poly.type
_entity_poly.pdbx_seq_one_letter_code
_entity_poly.pdbx_strand_id
1 'polypeptide(L)' 'MAELKDTIDLMLSEDPIERLNAEYQQLTIRADKLFGFIQMIKKGKVAKPANFSLLKKQLSIMSSYKKILEERISLL' A
#
# COMPACT_ATOMS: atom_id res chain seq x y z
N MET A 1 3.22 1.98 14.64
CA MET A 1 2.79 1.72 13.24
C MET A 1 3.98 1.13 12.53
N ALA A 2 3.80 0.03 11.79
CA ALA A 2 4.88 -0.59 11.01
C ALA A 2 5.30 0.33 9.85
N GLU A 3 6.60 0.46 9.64
CA GLU A 3 7.20 1.16 8.49
C GLU A 3 7.64 0.16 7.42
N LEU A 4 7.86 0.65 6.19
CA LEU A 4 8.28 -0.21 5.07
C LEU A 4 9.54 -1.03 5.40
N LYS A 5 10.49 -0.43 6.12
CA LYS A 5 11.73 -1.10 6.53
C LYS A 5 11.49 -2.30 7.45
N ASP A 6 10.41 -2.28 8.22
CA ASP A 6 10.10 -3.33 9.21
C ASP A 6 9.57 -4.61 8.54
N THR A 7 9.29 -4.55 7.23
CA THR A 7 8.78 -5.67 6.43
C THR A 7 9.86 -6.37 5.61
N ILE A 8 11.11 -5.87 5.63
CA ILE A 8 12.20 -6.39 4.80
C ILE A 8 12.54 -7.83 5.19
N ASP A 9 12.65 -8.11 6.48
CA ASP A 9 13.04 -9.45 6.95
C ASP A 9 12.01 -10.51 6.54
N LEU A 10 10.72 -10.19 6.63
CA LEU A 10 9.64 -11.08 6.19
C LEU A 10 9.64 -11.32 4.67
N MET A 11 10.02 -10.33 3.86
CA MET A 11 10.19 -10.51 2.41
C MET A 11 11.36 -11.42 2.04
N LEU A 12 12.38 -11.49 2.90
CA LEU A 12 13.56 -12.33 2.71
C LEU A 12 13.39 -13.74 3.29
N SER A 13 12.27 -14.01 3.96
CA SER A 13 11.97 -15.33 4.50
C SER A 13 11.79 -16.38 3.40
N GLU A 14 12.20 -17.61 3.69
CA GLU A 14 11.91 -18.79 2.88
C GLU A 14 10.43 -19.21 2.97
N ASP A 15 9.72 -18.80 4.03
CA ASP A 15 8.30 -19.09 4.19
C ASP A 15 7.43 -18.23 3.24
N PRO A 16 6.70 -18.84 2.29
CA PRO A 16 5.81 -18.10 1.40
C PRO A 16 4.69 -17.33 2.11
N ILE A 17 4.27 -17.77 3.31
CA ILE A 17 3.24 -17.10 4.13
C ILE A 17 3.81 -15.80 4.71
N GLU A 18 5.04 -15.82 5.21
CA GLU A 18 5.72 -14.63 5.72
C GLU A 18 5.92 -13.60 4.60
N ARG A 19 6.33 -14.04 3.40
CA ARG A 19 6.45 -13.14 2.24
C ARG A 19 5.09 -12.55 1.82
N LEU A 20 4.02 -13.34 1.85
CA LEU A 20 2.67 -12.85 1.55
C LEU A 20 2.21 -11.80 2.56
N ASN A 21 2.46 -12.03 3.85
CA ASN A 21 2.15 -11.07 4.91
C ASN A 21 2.96 -9.78 4.73
N ALA A 22 4.24 -9.89 4.38
CA ALA A 22 5.09 -8.75 4.10
C ALA A 22 4.56 -7.91 2.93
N GLU A 23 4.18 -8.57 1.83
CA GLU A 23 3.60 -7.89 0.66
C GLU A 23 2.32 -7.12 1.02
N TYR A 24 1.42 -7.74 1.79
CA TYR A 24 0.21 -7.09 2.28
C TYR A 24 0.49 -5.85 3.13
N GLN A 25 1.44 -5.97 4.07
CA GLN A 25 1.84 -4.87 4.94
C GLN A 25 2.45 -3.73 4.14
N GLN A 26 3.37 -4.02 3.21
CA GLN A 26 4.01 -3.02 2.35
C GLN A 26 3.00 -2.28 1.48
N LEU A 27 2.06 -3.01 0.86
CA LEU A 27 1.01 -2.42 0.04
C LEU A 27 0.12 -1.48 0.86
N THR A 28 -0.25 -1.90 2.07
CA THR A 28 -1.06 -1.09 3.00
C THR A 28 -0.34 0.21 3.36
N ILE A 29 0.92 0.13 3.79
CA ILE A 29 1.72 1.32 4.16
C ILE A 29 1.83 2.29 2.98
N ARG A 30 2.09 1.78 1.77
CA ARG A 30 2.20 2.61 0.57
C ARG A 30 0.86 3.24 0.19
N ALA A 31 -0.25 2.50 0.33
CA ALA A 31 -1.58 3.01 0.04
C ALA A 31 -1.96 4.14 1.00
N ASP A 32 -1.68 3.99 2.30
CA ASP A 32 -1.96 4.99 3.32
C ASP A 32 -1.14 6.27 3.09
N LYS A 33 0.15 6.14 2.76
CA LYS A 33 1.00 7.29 2.41
C LYS A 33 0.48 8.02 1.16
N LEU A 34 0.09 7.29 0.12
CA LEU A 34 -0.49 7.86 -1.09
C LEU A 34 -1.83 8.55 -0.82
N PHE A 35 -2.70 7.93 -0.02
CA PHE A 35 -3.96 8.54 0.40
C PHE A 35 -3.73 9.84 1.15
N GLY A 36 -2.80 9.86 2.12
CA GLY A 36 -2.41 11.06 2.85
C GLY A 36 -1.97 12.18 1.92
N PHE A 37 -1.12 11.86 0.94
CA PHE A 37 -0.68 12.82 -0.08
C PHE A 37 -1.84 13.37 -0.92
N ILE A 38 -2.75 12.50 -1.39
CA ILE A 38 -3.96 12.92 -2.11
C ILE A 38 -4.83 13.85 -1.26
N GLN A 39 -4.94 13.59 0.05
CA GLN A 39 -5.70 14.45 0.97
C GLN A 39 -5.03 15.83 1.15
N MET A 40 -3.70 15.90 1.20
CA MET A 40 -2.98 17.18 1.25
C MET A 40 -3.24 18.03 0.00
N ILE A 41 -3.26 17.41 -1.18
CA ILE A 41 -3.63 18.09 -2.43
C ILE A 41 -5.08 18.60 -2.38
N LYS A 42 -6.03 17.75 -1.95
CA LYS A 42 -7.46 18.13 -1.85
C LYS A 42 -7.71 19.28 -0.88
N LYS A 43 -6.91 19.36 0.20
CA LYS A 43 -6.98 20.45 1.20
C LYS A 43 -6.23 21.72 0.77
N GLY A 44 -5.65 21.74 -0.43
CA GLY A 44 -4.86 22.87 -0.92
C GLY A 44 -3.51 23.06 -0.19
N LYS A 45 -3.06 22.08 0.61
CA LYS A 45 -1.78 22.15 1.32
C LYS A 45 -0.58 21.89 0.41
N VAL A 46 -0.81 21.22 -0.72
CA VAL A 46 0.18 20.92 -1.76
C VAL A 46 -0.43 21.23 -3.12
N ALA A 47 0.37 21.79 -4.03
CA ALA A 47 -0.07 22.05 -5.39
C ALA A 47 -0.48 20.75 -6.10
N LYS A 48 -1.59 20.81 -6.86
CA LYS A 48 -2.07 19.66 -7.61
C LYS A 48 -1.11 19.33 -8.76
N PRO A 49 -0.48 18.14 -8.78
CA PRO A 49 0.42 17.77 -9.85
C PRO A 49 -0.37 17.40 -11.13
N ALA A 50 0.28 17.50 -12.29
CA ALA A 50 -0.34 17.18 -13.58
C ALA A 50 -0.87 15.73 -13.65
N ASN A 51 -0.22 14.80 -12.95
CA ASN A 51 -0.60 13.39 -12.89
C ASN A 51 -1.59 13.04 -11.76
N PHE A 52 -2.31 14.01 -11.18
CA PHE A 52 -3.20 13.75 -10.04
C PHE A 52 -4.28 12.68 -10.31
N SER A 53 -4.77 12.58 -11.55
CA SER A 53 -5.70 11.51 -11.95
C SER A 53 -5.05 10.13 -11.84
N LEU A 54 -3.79 9.99 -12.24
CA LEU A 54 -3.03 8.75 -12.13
C LEU A 54 -2.79 8.36 -10.67
N LEU A 55 -2.53 9.32 -9.78
CA LEU A 55 -2.39 9.05 -8.34
C LEU A 55 -3.67 8.46 -7.74
N LYS A 56 -4.85 8.98 -8.13
CA LYS A 56 -6.13 8.40 -7.69
C LYS A 56 -6.35 6.99 -8.24
N LYS A 57 -6.04 6.78 -9.53
CA LYS A 57 -6.13 5.46 -10.17
C LYS A 57 -5.20 4.46 -9.49
N GLN A 58 -3.97 4.87 -9.19
CA GLN A 58 -3.00 4.06 -8.46
C GLN A 58 -3.55 3.64 -7.10
N LEU A 59 -4.08 4.59 -6.30
CA LEU A 59 -4.68 4.26 -5.01
C LEU A 59 -5.84 3.27 -5.15
N SER A 60 -6.71 3.46 -6.15
CA SER A 60 -7.81 2.53 -6.42
C SER A 60 -7.32 1.11 -6.71
N ILE A 61 -6.28 0.97 -7.55
CA ILE A 61 -5.69 -0.33 -7.88
C ILE A 61 -5.06 -0.97 -6.64
N MET A 62 -4.33 -0.19 -5.85
CA MET A 62 -3.71 -0.67 -4.61
C MET A 62 -4.76 -1.16 -3.61
N SER A 63 -5.90 -0.48 -3.47
CA SER A 63 -7.00 -0.94 -2.61
C SER A 63 -7.63 -2.25 -3.10
N SER A 64 -7.81 -2.41 -4.41
CA SER A 64 -8.30 -3.68 -4.98
C SER A 64 -7.30 -4.81 -4.77
N TYR A 65 -6.00 -4.55 -5.00
CA TYR A 65 -4.97 -5.56 -4.80
C TYR A 65 -4.83 -5.96 -3.33
N LYS A 66 -4.96 -4.98 -2.41
CA LYS A 66 -4.97 -5.23 -0.98
C LYS A 66 -6.05 -6.24 -0.58
N LYS A 67 -7.26 -6.12 -1.11
CA LYS A 67 -8.35 -7.09 -0.86
C LYS A 67 -8.01 -8.50 -1.34
N ILE A 68 -7.39 -8.61 -2.52
CA ILE A 68 -6.93 -9.91 -3.04
C ILE A 68 -5.90 -10.53 -2.07
N LEU A 69 -4.98 -9.73 -1.53
CA LEU A 69 -4.02 -10.23 -0.54
C LEU A 69 -4.70 -10.63 0.78
N GLU A 70 -5.69 -9.87 1.26
CA GLU A 70 -6.48 -10.24 2.44
C GLU A 70 -7.22 -11.57 2.25
N GLU A 71 -7.87 -11.75 1.10
CA GLU A 71 -8.54 -12.99 0.74
C GLU A 71 -7.55 -14.16 0.69
N ARG A 72 -6.38 -13.98 0.05
CA ARG A 72 -5.33 -15.00 0.00
C ARG A 72 -4.83 -15.38 1.40
N ILE A 73 -4.59 -14.40 2.27
CA ILE A 73 -4.14 -14.63 3.65
C ILE A 73 -5.21 -15.39 4.44
N SER A 74 -6.49 -15.09 4.24
CA SER A 74 -7.59 -15.76 4.95
C SER A 74 -7.80 -17.24 4.60
N LEU A 75 -7.17 -17.72 3.52
CA LEU A 75 -7.26 -19.11 3.06
C LEU A 75 -6.10 -19.99 3.56
N LEU A 76 -5.15 -19.42 4.30
CA LEU A 76 -3.94 -20.09 4.82
C LEU A 76 -4.05 -20.24 6.35
#